data_AF-A0ABD3NJU0-F1
#
_entry.id   AF-A0ABD3NJU0-F1
#
_cell.length_a   1.000
_cell.length_b   1.000
_cell.length_c   1.000
_cell.angle_alpha   90.00
_cell.angle_beta   90.00
_cell.angle_gamma   90.00
#
_symmetry.space_group_name_H-M   'P 1'
#
loop_
_entity.id
_entity.type
_entity.pdbx_description
1 polymer ?
#
loop_
_entity_poly.entity_id
_entity_poly.type
_entity_poly.pdbx_seq_one_letter_code
_entity_poly.pdbx_strand_id
1 'polypeptide(L)'
;MRFSLLTITLTTCIIIGPSNAKRHLPKNYSKNLDLAQDILDELFLTSENTKNPPPSSEAKSSDTVMSKEKADKPKADLQTGPEAQQTLASSTSNIDPNLTYNGDELISWITENGGYIHPNARIGLDPTGKYRGVFVKTVEEGGTEEGIAEDEVVCRIPWSLIIKPSNYGYNKYFSCESMKELYTQFKLGDKSFYAPYVRYLMNQPRGRIISEWSKEGKDFLSTMLNKVWDEEDELWKGGLPPKFVKSYEDVWVDWCKGEDNELAKAAFYQFTSRDEDTLMVPFYDMHNHSNDPKKLNTIHGKPRRPGKPFFLHATRDIKPGDQIYISYTRCNRCWHDETYKDCTTWSHYNTADVFDLFGFVEDFPQTWAFDIKTKDPNDIWDEVVFCLEHDEDTDTLLVSFGDNYSTNPNEWIPTDGGLAFLHKELARLNKFGKAHKKDKELKASIPEYEWEMTWRYHDALMTSISAAIVAADIGAPKAETWNPPGEDSSDDEEDEDSFENEDSSDDEDEDDDEDEDDDEDEDSSDDEEPRLVPRLSSTGDEL
;
A
#
# COMPACT_ATOMS: atom_id res chain seq x y z
N MET A 1 25.03 37.06 18.76
CA MET A 1 25.56 35.87 19.47
C MET A 1 24.55 34.76 19.24
N ARG A 2 24.84 33.83 18.33
CA ARG A 2 24.00 32.64 18.07
C ARG A 2 24.65 31.48 18.81
N PHE A 3 23.95 30.90 19.78
CA PHE A 3 24.36 29.68 20.45
C PHE A 3 23.98 28.50 19.56
N SER A 4 24.97 27.82 18.97
CA SER A 4 24.78 26.49 18.41
C SER A 4 24.71 25.48 19.55
N LEU A 5 23.54 24.87 19.74
CA LEU A 5 23.40 23.67 20.57
C LEU A 5 23.94 22.50 19.75
N LEU A 6 25.03 21.89 20.22
CA LEU A 6 25.59 20.66 19.67
C LEU A 6 24.88 19.50 20.36
N THR A 7 23.96 18.83 19.67
CA THR A 7 23.34 17.60 20.15
C THR A 7 24.35 16.46 19.98
N ILE A 8 24.85 15.92 21.08
CA ILE A 8 25.73 14.74 21.10
C ILE A 8 24.82 13.51 21.09
N THR A 9 24.76 12.80 19.97
CA THR A 9 24.22 11.44 19.92
C THR A 9 25.20 10.50 20.63
N LEU A 10 24.74 9.90 21.73
CA LEU A 10 25.50 8.87 22.44
C LEU A 10 25.41 7.56 21.65
N THR A 11 26.46 7.22 20.90
CA THR A 11 26.65 5.86 20.39
C THR A 11 27.19 4.99 21.52
N THR A 12 26.34 4.21 22.16
CA THR A 12 26.72 3.31 23.26
C THR A 12 27.52 2.11 22.72
N CYS A 13 28.85 2.12 22.91
CA CYS A 13 29.69 0.92 22.77
C CYS A 13 29.60 0.07 24.04
N ILE A 14 28.94 -1.08 23.97
CA ILE A 14 28.80 -2.03 25.09
C ILE A 14 29.96 -3.03 25.09
N ILE A 15 30.68 -3.13 26.21
CA ILE A 15 31.72 -4.15 26.46
C ILE A 15 31.07 -5.38 27.09
N ILE A 16 31.29 -6.57 26.51
CA ILE A 16 30.60 -7.83 26.81
C ILE A 16 31.41 -8.71 27.78
N GLY A 17 30.76 -9.23 28.83
CA GLY A 17 31.19 -10.41 29.61
C GLY A 17 30.25 -11.62 29.41
N PRO A 18 30.69 -12.87 29.66
CA PRO A 18 29.86 -14.08 29.44
C PRO A 18 28.84 -14.34 30.55
N SER A 19 27.61 -14.72 30.20
CA SER A 19 26.51 -15.12 31.11
C SER A 19 25.86 -16.46 30.66
N ASN A 20 25.20 -17.16 31.60
CA ASN A 20 24.81 -18.58 31.56
C ASN A 20 23.29 -18.87 31.51
N ALA A 21 22.41 -17.88 31.26
CA ALA A 21 20.98 -18.16 31.07
C ALA A 21 20.74 -18.73 29.66
N LYS A 22 20.47 -20.03 29.56
CA LYS A 22 20.22 -20.70 28.28
C LYS A 22 18.79 -20.44 27.82
N ARG A 23 18.58 -19.57 26.82
CA ARG A 23 17.36 -19.63 25.99
C ARG A 23 17.19 -21.06 25.47
N HIS A 24 15.95 -21.53 25.44
CA HIS A 24 15.64 -22.86 24.91
C HIS A 24 15.60 -22.80 23.38
N LEU A 25 16.77 -22.53 22.79
CA LEU A 25 16.90 -22.39 21.35
C LEU A 25 16.62 -23.74 20.64
N PRO A 26 15.98 -23.71 19.45
CA PRO A 26 15.76 -24.91 18.65
C PRO A 26 17.08 -25.64 18.35
N LYS A 27 17.04 -26.97 18.24
CA LYS A 27 18.24 -27.80 17.95
C LYS A 27 19.00 -27.40 16.68
N ASN A 28 18.36 -26.69 15.74
CA ASN A 28 18.93 -26.24 14.48
C ASN A 28 19.22 -24.73 14.42
N TYR A 29 19.20 -24.03 15.57
CA TYR A 29 19.32 -22.59 15.64
C TYR A 29 20.56 -22.04 14.91
N SER A 30 21.76 -22.51 15.28
CA SER A 30 23.02 -22.06 14.66
C SER A 30 23.03 -22.24 13.13
N LYS A 31 22.55 -23.39 12.63
CA LYS A 31 22.49 -23.63 11.17
C LYS A 31 21.55 -22.65 10.45
N ASN A 32 20.44 -22.28 11.09
CA ASN A 32 19.48 -21.38 10.47
C ASN A 32 19.91 -19.91 10.62
N LEU A 33 20.69 -19.57 11.66
CA LEU A 33 21.35 -18.27 11.78
C LEU A 33 22.43 -18.11 10.71
N ASP A 34 23.26 -19.14 10.51
CA ASP A 34 24.22 -19.19 9.40
C ASP A 34 23.51 -19.03 8.05
N LEU A 35 22.36 -19.73 7.86
CA LEU A 35 21.55 -19.56 6.65
C LEU A 35 21.01 -18.14 6.48
N ALA A 36 20.55 -17.49 7.55
CA ALA A 36 20.07 -16.12 7.50
C ALA A 36 21.21 -15.17 7.08
N GLN A 37 22.39 -15.33 7.68
CA GLN A 37 23.57 -14.56 7.29
C GLN A 37 23.99 -14.84 5.84
N ASP A 38 24.03 -16.11 5.42
CA ASP A 38 24.36 -16.50 4.04
C ASP A 38 23.38 -15.89 3.03
N ILE A 39 22.09 -15.83 3.35
CA ILE A 39 21.07 -15.22 2.50
C ILE A 39 21.27 -13.71 2.42
N LEU A 40 21.56 -13.04 3.54
CA LEU A 40 21.87 -11.61 3.54
C LEU A 40 23.11 -11.35 2.70
N ASP A 41 24.18 -12.11 2.90
CA ASP A 41 25.42 -11.99 2.13
C ASP A 41 25.17 -12.25 0.64
N GLU A 42 24.42 -13.29 0.26
CA GLU A 42 24.09 -13.59 -1.15
C GLU A 42 23.24 -12.49 -1.78
N LEU A 43 22.15 -12.07 -1.12
CA LEU A 43 21.23 -11.08 -1.66
C LEU A 43 21.86 -9.69 -1.72
N PHE A 44 22.68 -9.30 -0.73
CA PHE A 44 23.37 -8.01 -0.74
C PHE A 44 24.57 -7.97 -1.70
N LEU A 45 25.39 -9.03 -1.76
CA LEU A 45 26.49 -9.10 -2.71
C LEU A 45 26.02 -9.21 -4.17
N THR A 46 24.78 -9.66 -4.40
CA THR A 46 24.16 -9.72 -5.74
C THR A 46 23.18 -8.57 -6.01
N SER A 47 23.01 -7.62 -5.07
CA SER A 47 22.02 -6.53 -5.14
C SER A 47 22.29 -5.46 -6.21
N GLU A 48 23.03 -5.76 -7.28
CA GLU A 48 22.94 -4.99 -8.54
C GLU A 48 21.47 -4.84 -9.02
N ASN A 49 20.52 -5.63 -8.48
CA ASN A 49 19.08 -5.53 -8.71
C ASN A 49 18.33 -4.39 -7.99
N THR A 50 18.88 -3.73 -6.96
CA THR A 50 18.25 -2.53 -6.35
C THR A 50 18.79 -1.22 -6.94
N LYS A 51 19.92 -1.27 -7.64
CA LYS A 51 20.38 -0.15 -8.48
C LYS A 51 19.51 -0.11 -9.73
N ASN A 52 18.53 0.80 -9.74
CA ASN A 52 18.00 1.30 -11.01
C ASN A 52 19.19 1.55 -11.94
N PRO A 53 19.18 1.03 -13.18
CA PRO A 53 20.30 1.25 -14.08
C PRO A 53 20.55 2.76 -14.16
N PRO A 54 21.81 3.24 -14.00
CA PRO A 54 22.10 4.66 -14.09
C PRO A 54 21.52 5.18 -15.41
N PRO A 55 20.91 6.39 -15.44
CA PRO A 55 20.34 6.94 -16.66
C PRO A 55 21.39 6.85 -17.76
N SER A 56 21.08 6.10 -18.81
CA SER A 56 22.02 5.88 -19.90
C SER A 56 22.26 7.22 -20.59
N SER A 57 23.38 7.85 -20.24
CA SER A 57 23.88 8.99 -20.99
C SER A 57 24.23 8.50 -22.40
N GLU A 58 23.61 9.12 -23.40
CA GLU A 58 23.85 8.99 -24.85
C GLU A 58 23.14 7.85 -25.61
N ALA A 59 21.87 8.07 -25.92
CA ALA A 59 21.26 7.47 -27.11
C ALA A 59 21.81 8.13 -28.38
N LYS A 60 22.88 7.55 -28.95
CA LYS A 60 23.30 7.86 -30.33
C LYS A 60 22.33 7.17 -31.31
N SER A 61 21.60 8.00 -32.04
CA SER A 61 20.88 7.66 -33.28
C SER A 61 21.74 6.76 -34.18
N SER A 62 21.24 5.57 -34.51
CA SER A 62 21.79 4.73 -35.57
C SER A 62 20.72 4.39 -36.60
N ASP A 63 21.08 4.63 -37.85
CA ASP A 63 20.25 4.62 -39.04
C ASP A 63 19.61 3.27 -39.39
N THR A 64 18.40 3.41 -39.94
CA THR A 64 17.52 2.46 -40.60
C THR A 64 18.20 1.60 -41.67
N VAL A 65 18.08 0.28 -41.56
CA VAL A 65 18.28 -0.67 -42.68
C VAL A 65 16.98 -1.44 -42.90
N MET A 66 16.37 -1.22 -44.06
CA MET A 66 15.17 -1.93 -44.52
C MET A 66 15.49 -3.35 -45.00
N SER A 67 14.82 -4.35 -44.44
CA SER A 67 14.71 -5.68 -45.05
C SER A 67 13.26 -5.96 -45.46
N LYS A 68 13.09 -6.27 -46.74
CA LYS A 68 11.84 -6.73 -47.37
C LYS A 68 11.51 -8.14 -46.91
N GLU A 69 10.27 -8.36 -46.49
CA GLU A 69 9.72 -9.70 -46.30
C GLU A 69 8.45 -9.90 -47.14
N LYS A 70 8.34 -11.11 -47.72
CA LYS A 70 7.35 -11.50 -48.72
C LYS A 70 6.07 -12.00 -48.04
N ALA A 71 4.94 -11.62 -48.64
CA ALA A 71 3.61 -12.07 -48.26
C ALA A 71 3.32 -13.49 -48.81
N ASP A 72 2.77 -14.34 -47.94
CA ASP A 72 2.01 -15.53 -48.33
C ASP A 72 0.61 -15.47 -47.71
N LYS A 73 -0.40 -15.73 -48.55
CA LYS A 73 -1.82 -15.81 -48.21
C LYS A 73 -2.20 -17.25 -47.89
N PRO A 74 -3.27 -17.45 -47.09
CA PRO A 74 -4.35 -18.30 -47.58
C PRO A 74 -5.76 -17.74 -47.37
N LYS A 75 -6.67 -18.18 -48.24
CA LYS A 75 -8.13 -18.00 -48.18
C LYS A 75 -8.76 -19.23 -47.50
N ALA A 76 -9.83 -19.05 -46.70
CA ALA A 76 -11.21 -19.47 -47.02
C ALA A 76 -12.12 -19.56 -45.77
N ASP A 77 -13.20 -18.79 -45.82
CA ASP A 77 -14.61 -19.00 -45.39
C ASP A 77 -14.98 -19.96 -44.24
N LEU A 78 -15.76 -19.44 -43.27
CA LEU A 78 -17.17 -19.85 -43.05
C LEU A 78 -17.93 -18.85 -42.13
N GLN A 79 -19.19 -18.57 -42.47
CA GLN A 79 -20.17 -17.70 -41.78
C GLN A 79 -20.86 -18.38 -40.58
N THR A 80 -21.28 -17.64 -39.54
CA THR A 80 -22.71 -17.30 -39.20
C THR A 80 -22.86 -16.66 -37.80
N GLY A 81 -23.72 -15.63 -37.67
CA GLY A 81 -24.40 -15.22 -36.42
C GLY A 81 -24.25 -13.74 -35.99
N PRO A 82 -25.32 -12.97 -35.73
CA PRO A 82 -25.23 -11.55 -35.40
C PRO A 82 -25.23 -11.32 -33.88
N GLU A 83 -24.06 -11.05 -33.30
CA GLU A 83 -23.95 -10.39 -32.00
C GLU A 83 -23.39 -8.99 -32.22
N ALA A 84 -23.96 -8.01 -31.51
CA ALA A 84 -23.59 -6.60 -31.58
C ALA A 84 -22.18 -6.38 -31.04
N GLN A 85 -21.17 -6.69 -31.87
CA GLN A 85 -19.80 -6.30 -31.65
C GLN A 85 -19.65 -4.83 -32.04
N GLN A 86 -19.36 -3.99 -31.05
CA GLN A 86 -18.70 -2.71 -31.29
C GLN A 86 -17.44 -2.99 -32.12
N THR A 87 -17.47 -2.53 -33.36
CA THR A 87 -16.34 -2.49 -34.28
C THR A 87 -15.23 -1.63 -33.69
N LEU A 88 -14.31 -2.28 -32.98
CA LEU A 88 -12.97 -1.77 -32.68
C LEU A 88 -12.17 -1.80 -33.99
N ALA A 89 -12.09 -0.62 -34.60
CA ALA A 89 -11.44 -0.40 -35.86
C ALA A 89 -9.91 -0.47 -35.73
N SER A 90 -9.32 -1.08 -36.76
CA SER A 90 -8.05 -0.71 -37.39
C SER A 90 -6.74 -0.94 -36.61
N SER A 91 -5.95 -1.86 -37.15
CA SER A 91 -4.54 -2.16 -36.88
C SER A 91 -3.57 -1.02 -37.22
N THR A 92 -3.78 0.17 -36.66
CA THR A 92 -2.67 1.06 -36.36
C THR A 92 -1.92 0.45 -35.18
N SER A 93 -0.59 0.47 -35.18
CA SER A 93 0.25 -0.01 -34.07
C SER A 93 -0.44 0.28 -32.74
N ASN A 94 -0.80 -0.78 -32.01
CA ASN A 94 -1.60 -0.75 -30.79
C ASN A 94 -0.73 -0.15 -29.67
N ILE A 95 -0.39 1.13 -29.82
CA ILE A 95 0.37 1.89 -28.84
C ILE A 95 -0.56 2.01 -27.65
N ASP A 96 -0.16 1.41 -26.54
CA ASP A 96 -0.89 1.48 -25.28
C ASP A 96 -1.19 2.97 -25.00
N PRO A 97 -2.48 3.38 -24.94
CA PRO A 97 -2.86 4.77 -24.69
C PRO A 97 -2.28 5.29 -23.37
N ASN A 98 -1.91 4.40 -22.43
CA ASN A 98 -1.20 4.78 -21.23
C ASN A 98 0.23 5.24 -21.48
N LEU A 99 0.89 4.85 -22.55
CA LEU A 99 2.27 5.27 -22.82
C LEU A 99 2.33 6.68 -23.40
N THR A 100 1.28 7.11 -24.11
CA THR A 100 1.21 8.43 -24.76
C THR A 100 0.52 9.49 -23.90
N TYR A 101 -0.16 9.10 -22.83
CA TYR A 101 -0.77 10.05 -21.89
C TYR A 101 0.29 10.99 -21.31
N ASN A 102 0.03 12.30 -21.30
CA ASN A 102 0.94 13.30 -20.72
C ASN A 102 0.26 14.19 -19.66
N GLY A 103 -1.03 13.95 -19.41
CA GLY A 103 -1.79 14.66 -18.39
C GLY A 103 -2.18 16.11 -18.71
N ASP A 104 -1.85 16.64 -19.89
CA ASP A 104 -2.11 18.05 -20.22
C ASP A 104 -3.60 18.40 -20.14
N GLU A 105 -4.47 17.52 -20.65
CA GLU A 105 -5.92 17.67 -20.58
C GLU A 105 -6.42 17.69 -19.13
N LEU A 106 -5.89 16.80 -18.28
CA LEU A 106 -6.27 16.73 -16.87
C LEU A 106 -5.81 17.97 -16.11
N ILE A 107 -4.55 18.37 -16.28
CA ILE A 107 -3.99 19.58 -15.64
C ILE A 107 -4.79 20.82 -16.07
N SER A 108 -5.10 20.94 -17.37
CA SER A 108 -5.92 22.04 -17.89
C SER A 108 -7.30 22.05 -17.23
N TRP A 109 -8.00 20.91 -17.22
CA TRP A 109 -9.31 20.79 -16.55
C TRP A 109 -9.25 21.15 -15.06
N ILE A 110 -8.23 20.72 -14.31
CA ILE A 110 -8.07 21.08 -12.89
C ILE A 110 -7.93 22.60 -12.75
N THR A 111 -7.03 23.23 -13.53
CA THR A 111 -6.74 24.67 -13.42
C THR A 111 -7.91 25.55 -13.86
N GLU A 112 -8.61 25.17 -14.94
CA GLU A 112 -9.81 25.86 -15.43
C GLU A 112 -10.97 25.81 -14.43
N ASN A 113 -11.02 24.77 -13.60
CA ASN A 113 -12.05 24.60 -12.56
C ASN A 113 -11.58 25.03 -11.15
N GLY A 114 -10.62 25.98 -11.08
CA GLY A 114 -10.20 26.64 -9.84
C GLY A 114 -9.20 25.85 -8.99
N GLY A 115 -8.72 24.72 -9.51
CA GLY A 115 -7.58 24.02 -8.93
C GLY A 115 -6.26 24.69 -9.26
N TYR A 116 -5.20 24.18 -8.65
CA TYR A 116 -3.84 24.64 -8.88
C TYR A 116 -2.92 23.45 -9.01
N ILE A 117 -2.13 23.44 -10.08
CA ILE A 117 -1.00 22.53 -10.29
C ILE A 117 0.23 23.42 -10.47
N HIS A 118 1.32 23.11 -9.78
CA HIS A 118 2.55 23.88 -9.89
C HIS A 118 3.01 23.94 -11.35
N PRO A 119 3.39 25.12 -11.89
CA PRO A 119 3.74 25.26 -13.31
C PRO A 119 4.93 24.38 -13.74
N ASN A 120 5.83 24.07 -12.81
CA ASN A 120 6.94 23.15 -13.03
C ASN A 120 6.57 21.68 -12.87
N ALA A 121 5.36 21.30 -12.46
CA ALA A 121 4.99 19.89 -12.39
C ALA A 121 4.45 19.39 -13.74
N ARG A 122 4.73 18.12 -14.07
CA ARG A 122 4.18 17.43 -15.23
C ARG A 122 3.90 15.96 -14.92
N ILE A 123 2.96 15.36 -15.66
CA ILE A 123 2.74 13.92 -15.66
C ILE A 123 3.57 13.33 -16.80
N GLY A 124 4.31 12.26 -16.55
CA GLY A 124 5.14 11.65 -17.58
C GLY A 124 5.60 10.24 -17.24
N LEU A 125 6.39 9.67 -18.14
CA LEU A 125 7.13 8.45 -17.87
C LEU A 125 8.46 8.80 -17.20
N ASP A 126 8.93 7.90 -16.36
CA ASP A 126 10.28 7.92 -15.83
C ASP A 126 11.32 7.71 -16.96
N PRO A 127 12.63 7.95 -16.70
CA PRO A 127 13.66 7.76 -17.72
C PRO A 127 13.72 6.33 -18.30
N THR A 128 13.22 5.32 -17.59
CA THR A 128 13.16 3.95 -18.11
C THR A 128 11.98 3.71 -19.07
N GLY A 129 11.02 4.63 -19.11
CA GLY A 129 9.81 4.52 -19.92
C GLY A 129 8.80 3.50 -19.37
N LYS A 130 9.01 2.97 -18.17
CA LYS A 130 8.20 1.88 -17.60
C LYS A 130 7.14 2.40 -16.64
N TYR A 131 7.46 3.44 -15.88
CA TYR A 131 6.63 3.90 -14.79
C TYR A 131 6.14 5.31 -15.08
N ARG A 132 4.82 5.48 -14.93
CA ARG A 132 4.20 6.79 -14.96
C ARG A 132 4.29 7.42 -13.58
N GLY A 133 4.59 8.70 -13.53
CA GLY A 133 4.66 9.48 -12.30
C GLY A 133 4.47 10.96 -12.55
N VAL A 134 4.68 11.75 -11.51
CA VAL A 134 4.72 13.21 -11.59
C VAL A 134 6.15 13.68 -11.41
N PHE A 135 6.61 14.58 -12.26
CA PHE A 135 7.99 15.04 -12.32
C PHE A 135 8.04 16.56 -12.34
N VAL A 136 9.16 17.10 -11.87
CA VAL A 136 9.52 18.49 -12.12
C VAL A 136 10.03 18.61 -13.55
N LYS A 137 9.46 19.51 -14.34
CA LYS A 137 9.88 19.81 -15.70
C LYS A 137 11.35 20.24 -15.72
N THR A 138 12.09 19.75 -16.70
CA THR A 138 13.42 20.31 -17.00
C THR A 138 13.28 21.68 -17.66
N VAL A 139 14.40 22.42 -17.77
CA VAL A 139 14.42 23.72 -18.47
C VAL A 139 14.01 23.55 -19.94
N GLU A 140 14.40 22.46 -20.58
CA GLU A 140 14.03 22.12 -21.96
C GLU A 140 12.52 21.86 -22.13
N GLU A 141 11.87 21.38 -21.06
CA GLU A 141 10.42 21.16 -21.00
C GLU A 141 9.65 22.40 -20.55
N GLY A 142 10.33 23.54 -20.37
CA GLY A 142 9.74 24.82 -19.95
C GLY A 142 9.62 25.00 -18.44
N GLY A 143 10.35 24.20 -17.64
CA GLY A 143 10.54 24.42 -16.20
C GLY A 143 11.54 25.54 -15.89
N THR A 144 11.73 25.83 -14.60
CA THR A 144 12.74 26.78 -14.11
C THR A 144 14.01 26.06 -13.66
N GLU A 145 15.14 26.77 -13.50
CA GLU A 145 16.40 26.16 -13.01
C GLU A 145 16.30 25.76 -11.53
N GLU A 146 15.44 26.44 -10.77
CA GLU A 146 15.25 26.23 -9.33
C GLU A 146 14.35 25.02 -9.02
N GLY A 147 13.51 24.58 -9.97
CA GLY A 147 12.56 23.49 -9.75
C GLY A 147 11.36 23.91 -8.88
N ILE A 148 11.06 23.15 -7.82
CA ILE A 148 10.01 23.47 -6.84
C ILE A 148 10.68 23.66 -5.49
N ALA A 149 10.48 24.81 -4.85
CA ALA A 149 11.13 25.08 -3.57
C ALA A 149 10.41 24.37 -2.41
N GLU A 150 11.14 24.16 -1.30
CA GLU A 150 10.55 23.73 -0.02
C GLU A 150 9.35 24.60 0.37
N ASP A 151 8.32 23.98 0.97
CA ASP A 151 7.04 24.58 1.35
C ASP A 151 6.14 25.08 0.20
N GLU A 152 6.58 25.03 -1.06
CA GLU A 152 5.72 25.40 -2.18
C GLU A 152 4.59 24.39 -2.38
N VAL A 153 3.42 24.92 -2.75
CA VAL A 153 2.27 24.08 -3.11
C VAL A 153 2.59 23.38 -4.43
N VAL A 154 2.56 22.06 -4.43
CA VAL A 154 2.66 21.24 -5.65
C VAL A 154 1.30 21.15 -6.32
N CYS A 155 0.25 20.86 -5.56
CA CYS A 155 -1.11 20.91 -6.06
C CYS A 155 -2.12 21.32 -4.98
N ARG A 156 -3.24 21.90 -5.43
CA ARG A 156 -4.42 22.19 -4.61
C ARG A 156 -5.67 21.82 -5.40
N ILE A 157 -6.33 20.75 -4.99
CA ILE A 157 -7.50 20.18 -5.68
C ILE A 157 -8.78 20.64 -4.97
N PRO A 158 -9.65 21.43 -5.62
CA PRO A 158 -10.91 21.87 -5.05
C PRO A 158 -11.81 20.70 -4.68
N TRP A 159 -12.60 20.86 -3.62
CA TRP A 159 -13.56 19.84 -3.18
C TRP A 159 -14.50 19.36 -4.29
N SER A 160 -14.90 20.26 -5.20
CA SER A 160 -15.78 19.96 -6.34
C SER A 160 -15.14 19.04 -7.40
N LEU A 161 -13.82 18.89 -7.41
CA LEU A 161 -13.10 18.06 -8.39
C LEU A 161 -12.75 16.65 -7.86
N ILE A 162 -13.03 16.38 -6.58
CA ILE A 162 -12.74 15.10 -5.94
C ILE A 162 -13.97 14.19 -6.05
N ILE A 163 -13.79 12.96 -6.53
CA ILE A 163 -14.82 11.90 -6.47
C ILE A 163 -14.78 11.32 -5.05
N LYS A 164 -15.92 11.33 -4.35
CA LYS A 164 -16.00 11.25 -2.89
C LYS A 164 -17.38 10.79 -2.43
N PRO A 165 -17.54 10.33 -1.17
CA PRO A 165 -18.85 9.89 -0.69
C PRO A 165 -19.73 11.10 -0.35
N SER A 166 -21.04 10.88 -0.28
CA SER A 166 -21.99 11.94 0.09
C SER A 166 -21.83 12.34 1.57
N ASN A 167 -21.53 11.36 2.42
CA ASN A 167 -21.38 11.48 3.87
C ASN A 167 -19.91 11.44 4.34
N TYR A 168 -19.07 12.24 3.69
CA TYR A 168 -17.65 12.32 3.98
C TYR A 168 -17.35 12.51 5.48
N GLY A 169 -16.55 11.60 6.03
CA GLY A 169 -16.00 11.68 7.37
C GLY A 169 -14.48 11.73 7.32
N TYR A 170 -13.88 12.68 8.03
CA TYR A 170 -12.42 12.87 8.03
C TYR A 170 -11.67 11.60 8.45
N ASN A 171 -12.14 10.91 9.49
CA ASN A 171 -11.53 9.69 10.03
C ASN A 171 -12.05 8.39 9.37
N LYS A 172 -12.83 8.48 8.29
CA LYS A 172 -13.25 7.29 7.54
C LYS A 172 -12.18 6.92 6.52
N TYR A 173 -11.81 5.65 6.49
CA TYR A 173 -10.81 5.08 5.56
C TYR A 173 -11.42 4.11 4.55
N PHE A 174 -12.71 3.77 4.70
CA PHE A 174 -13.44 2.90 3.79
C PHE A 174 -14.84 3.46 3.53
N SER A 175 -15.34 3.33 2.30
CA SER A 175 -16.70 3.78 1.95
C SER A 175 -17.25 3.10 0.69
N CYS A 176 -18.32 2.33 0.86
CA CYS A 176 -19.12 1.81 -0.25
C CYS A 176 -19.69 2.93 -1.14
N GLU A 177 -20.05 4.09 -0.56
CA GLU A 177 -20.56 5.22 -1.32
C GLU A 177 -19.50 5.80 -2.26
N SER A 178 -18.25 5.88 -1.82
CA SER A 178 -17.17 6.39 -2.68
C SER A 178 -16.91 5.48 -3.88
N MET A 179 -16.91 4.16 -3.66
CA MET A 179 -16.77 3.18 -4.74
C MET A 179 -17.95 3.25 -5.72
N LYS A 180 -19.18 3.37 -5.20
CA LYS A 180 -20.40 3.55 -6.02
C LYS A 180 -20.36 4.84 -6.82
N GLU A 181 -19.85 5.91 -6.24
CA GLU A 181 -19.69 7.18 -6.91
C GLU A 181 -18.66 7.07 -8.05
N LEU A 182 -17.48 6.47 -7.82
CA LEU A 182 -16.50 6.23 -8.89
C LEU A 182 -17.08 5.36 -10.01
N TYR A 183 -17.76 4.28 -9.66
CA TYR A 183 -18.43 3.42 -10.63
C TYR A 183 -19.49 4.18 -11.46
N THR A 184 -20.24 5.07 -10.83
CA THR A 184 -21.19 5.95 -11.52
C THR A 184 -20.47 6.87 -12.51
N GLN A 185 -19.33 7.44 -12.14
CA GLN A 185 -18.51 8.24 -13.04
C GLN A 185 -17.95 7.43 -14.20
N PHE A 186 -17.57 6.16 -13.99
CA PHE A 186 -17.15 5.24 -15.04
C PHE A 186 -18.29 4.94 -16.03
N LYS A 187 -19.53 4.73 -15.55
CA LYS A 187 -20.71 4.56 -16.42
C LYS A 187 -20.96 5.78 -17.31
N LEU A 188 -20.68 6.98 -16.80
CA LEU A 188 -20.83 8.22 -17.57
C LEU A 188 -19.71 8.39 -18.61
N GLY A 189 -18.50 7.90 -18.34
CA GLY A 189 -17.35 8.00 -19.24
C GLY A 189 -17.08 9.45 -19.65
N ASP A 190 -17.05 9.72 -20.96
CA ASP A 190 -16.85 11.08 -21.51
C ASP A 190 -17.96 12.08 -21.17
N LYS A 191 -19.13 11.61 -20.69
CA LYS A 191 -20.21 12.49 -20.21
C LYS A 191 -20.03 12.90 -18.75
N SER A 192 -19.08 12.30 -18.03
CA SER A 192 -18.77 12.67 -16.66
C SER A 192 -18.22 14.09 -16.60
N PHE A 193 -18.58 14.85 -15.57
CA PHE A 193 -17.88 16.10 -15.25
C PHE A 193 -16.37 15.87 -14.98
N TYR A 194 -16.02 14.67 -14.52
CA TYR A 194 -14.66 14.22 -14.25
C TYR A 194 -14.03 13.50 -15.45
N ALA A 195 -14.58 13.63 -16.67
CA ALA A 195 -14.16 12.86 -17.85
C ALA A 195 -12.64 12.78 -18.07
N PRO A 196 -11.84 13.86 -17.96
CA PRO A 196 -10.38 13.78 -18.11
C PRO A 196 -9.72 12.82 -17.10
N TYR A 197 -10.20 12.82 -15.86
CA TYR A 197 -9.71 11.93 -14.80
C TYR A 197 -10.24 10.50 -14.95
N VAL A 198 -11.53 10.34 -15.26
CA VAL A 198 -12.14 9.03 -15.53
C VAL A 198 -11.44 8.33 -16.69
N ARG A 199 -11.13 9.05 -17.78
CA ARG A 199 -10.39 8.50 -18.93
C ARG A 199 -9.00 8.02 -18.52
N TYR A 200 -8.30 8.78 -17.67
CA TYR A 200 -7.03 8.33 -17.11
C TYR A 200 -7.16 7.02 -16.31
N LEU A 201 -8.13 6.96 -15.40
CA LEU A 201 -8.36 5.79 -14.55
C LEU A 201 -8.76 4.55 -15.35
N MET A 202 -9.67 4.70 -16.32
CA MET A 202 -10.14 3.61 -17.18
C MET A 202 -9.04 3.06 -18.08
N ASN A 203 -8.04 3.88 -18.42
CA ASN A 203 -6.92 3.42 -19.21
C ASN A 203 -5.88 2.68 -18.37
N GLN A 204 -5.84 2.84 -17.04
CA GLN A 204 -4.80 2.19 -16.22
C GLN A 204 -4.72 0.68 -16.45
N PRO A 205 -3.50 0.12 -16.47
CA PRO A 205 -3.31 -1.31 -16.67
C PRO A 205 -3.96 -2.10 -15.53
N ARG A 206 -4.64 -3.19 -15.91
CA ARG A 206 -5.27 -4.17 -15.02
C ARG A 206 -4.27 -5.22 -14.54
N GLY A 207 -4.66 -6.02 -13.55
CA GLY A 207 -3.84 -7.16 -13.10
C GLY A 207 -2.64 -6.79 -12.24
N ARG A 208 -2.58 -5.56 -11.71
CA ARG A 208 -1.46 -5.13 -10.87
C ARG A 208 -1.59 -5.63 -9.44
N ILE A 209 -2.76 -5.47 -8.85
CA ILE A 209 -3.05 -5.87 -7.47
C ILE A 209 -3.39 -7.36 -7.39
N ILE A 210 -3.08 -7.99 -6.26
CA ILE A 210 -3.16 -9.45 -6.12
C ILE A 210 -4.59 -9.96 -6.34
N SER A 211 -5.60 -9.20 -5.89
CA SER A 211 -7.01 -9.53 -6.10
C SER A 211 -7.40 -9.58 -7.59
N GLU A 212 -6.69 -8.90 -8.48
CA GLU A 212 -6.87 -8.95 -9.93
C GLU A 212 -6.09 -10.07 -10.62
N TRP A 213 -5.13 -10.71 -9.94
CA TRP A 213 -4.26 -11.69 -10.57
C TRP A 213 -5.04 -12.90 -11.09
N SER A 214 -4.44 -13.53 -12.10
CA SER A 214 -4.86 -14.82 -12.62
C SER A 214 -4.97 -15.86 -11.49
N LYS A 215 -5.79 -16.89 -11.71
CA LYS A 215 -5.92 -18.00 -10.75
C LYS A 215 -4.56 -18.65 -10.50
N GLU A 216 -3.79 -18.88 -11.56
CA GLU A 216 -2.47 -19.47 -11.53
C GLU A 216 -1.49 -18.64 -10.71
N GLY A 217 -1.50 -17.31 -10.87
CA GLY A 217 -0.69 -16.38 -10.07
C GLY A 217 -1.05 -16.40 -8.59
N LYS A 218 -2.35 -16.35 -8.27
CA LYS A 218 -2.85 -16.43 -6.88
C LYS A 218 -2.48 -17.76 -6.22
N ASP A 219 -2.69 -18.89 -6.91
CA ASP A 219 -2.35 -20.22 -6.40
C ASP A 219 -0.84 -20.35 -6.15
N PHE A 220 -0.02 -19.83 -7.07
CA PHE A 220 1.43 -19.84 -6.94
C PHE A 220 1.90 -18.99 -5.74
N LEU A 221 1.36 -17.78 -5.60
CA LEU A 221 1.64 -16.91 -4.47
C LEU A 221 1.20 -17.53 -3.15
N SER A 222 -0.03 -18.05 -3.05
CA SER A 222 -0.52 -18.71 -1.85
C SER A 222 0.34 -19.91 -1.44
N THR A 223 0.83 -20.69 -2.42
CA THR A 223 1.78 -21.78 -2.16
C THR A 223 3.11 -21.25 -1.60
N MET A 224 3.64 -20.18 -2.19
CA MET A 224 4.86 -19.51 -1.71
C MET A 224 4.68 -19.00 -0.28
N LEU A 225 3.52 -18.45 0.06
CA LEU A 225 3.21 -17.93 1.40
C LEU A 225 2.80 -19.02 2.40
N ASN A 226 2.67 -20.27 1.95
CA ASN A 226 2.17 -21.39 2.76
C ASN A 226 0.77 -21.10 3.35
N LYS A 227 -0.09 -20.52 2.53
CA LYS A 227 -1.49 -20.25 2.85
C LYS A 227 -2.37 -21.40 2.42
N VAL A 228 -3.41 -21.66 3.20
CA VAL A 228 -4.43 -22.67 2.90
C VAL A 228 -5.76 -21.95 2.77
N TRP A 229 -6.48 -22.21 1.68
CA TRP A 229 -7.84 -21.72 1.52
C TRP A 229 -8.73 -22.45 2.52
N ASP A 230 -9.39 -21.69 3.38
CA ASP A 230 -10.41 -22.22 4.27
C ASP A 230 -11.77 -22.08 3.57
N GLU A 231 -12.40 -23.22 3.27
CA GLU A 231 -13.71 -23.26 2.60
C GLU A 231 -14.84 -22.77 3.51
N GLU A 232 -14.70 -22.87 4.84
CA GLU A 232 -15.76 -22.49 5.78
C GLU A 232 -15.81 -20.97 5.97
N ASP A 233 -14.63 -20.36 6.11
CA ASP A 233 -14.51 -18.91 6.29
C ASP A 233 -14.33 -18.15 4.98
N GLU A 234 -14.21 -18.86 3.85
CA GLU A 234 -13.90 -18.33 2.51
C GLU A 234 -12.67 -17.39 2.53
N LEU A 235 -11.68 -17.75 3.35
CA LEU A 235 -10.51 -16.93 3.61
C LEU A 235 -9.23 -17.76 3.66
N TRP A 236 -8.13 -17.16 3.23
CA TRP A 236 -6.82 -17.79 3.34
C TRP A 236 -6.33 -17.73 4.79
N LYS A 237 -6.09 -18.91 5.39
CA LYS A 237 -5.57 -19.01 6.77
C LYS A 237 -4.08 -19.32 6.81
N GLY A 238 -3.43 -18.75 7.82
CA GLY A 238 -2.03 -18.98 8.17
C GLY A 238 -1.04 -18.39 7.17
N GLY A 239 0.19 -18.93 7.23
CA GLY A 239 1.28 -18.56 6.33
C GLY A 239 1.96 -17.23 6.68
N LEU A 240 2.76 -16.75 5.74
CA LEU A 240 3.39 -15.43 5.77
C LEU A 240 2.40 -14.35 5.26
N PRO A 241 2.61 -13.07 5.60
CA PRO A 241 1.80 -11.97 5.06
C PRO A 241 1.97 -11.85 3.52
N PRO A 242 1.08 -11.12 2.80
CA PRO A 242 -0.08 -10.37 3.31
C PRO A 242 -1.19 -11.26 3.84
N LYS A 243 -2.15 -10.71 4.59
CA LYS A 243 -3.35 -11.46 5.03
C LYS A 243 -4.37 -11.68 3.90
N PHE A 244 -4.14 -11.04 2.74
CA PHE A 244 -5.07 -10.84 1.62
C PHE A 244 -6.26 -9.95 2.02
N VAL A 245 -6.34 -8.81 1.35
CA VAL A 245 -7.48 -7.90 1.40
C VAL A 245 -8.68 -8.61 0.81
N LYS A 246 -9.84 -8.34 1.40
CA LYS A 246 -11.13 -8.87 0.95
C LYS A 246 -11.31 -8.67 -0.56
N SER A 247 -11.87 -9.68 -1.22
CA SER A 247 -12.00 -9.71 -2.67
C SER A 247 -13.02 -8.67 -3.18
N TYR A 248 -13.03 -8.46 -4.49
CA TYR A 248 -14.09 -7.67 -5.13
C TYR A 248 -15.47 -8.26 -4.81
N GLU A 249 -15.58 -9.57 -4.86
CA GLU A 249 -16.82 -10.29 -4.58
C GLU A 249 -17.28 -10.01 -3.13
N ASP A 250 -16.40 -10.16 -2.13
CA ASP A 250 -16.76 -9.97 -0.71
C ASP A 250 -17.13 -8.51 -0.39
N VAL A 251 -16.34 -7.56 -0.91
CA VAL A 251 -16.49 -6.15 -0.55
C VAL A 251 -17.55 -5.48 -1.41
N TRP A 252 -17.43 -5.58 -2.72
CA TRP A 252 -18.29 -4.84 -3.62
C TRP A 252 -19.65 -5.52 -3.80
N VAL A 253 -19.66 -6.80 -4.17
CA VAL A 253 -20.91 -7.52 -4.46
C VAL A 253 -21.65 -7.80 -3.15
N ASP A 254 -20.99 -8.39 -2.17
CA ASP A 254 -21.66 -8.84 -0.95
C ASP A 254 -21.86 -7.73 0.05
N TRP A 255 -20.82 -7.00 0.44
CA TRP A 255 -20.97 -5.96 1.46
C TRP A 255 -21.62 -4.68 0.91
N CYS A 256 -21.10 -4.15 -0.20
CA CYS A 256 -21.61 -2.91 -0.77
C CYS A 256 -22.87 -3.08 -1.62
N LYS A 257 -23.32 -4.31 -1.91
CA LYS A 257 -24.48 -4.59 -2.78
C LYS A 257 -24.33 -3.92 -4.15
N GLY A 258 -23.13 -4.02 -4.71
CA GLY A 258 -22.76 -3.47 -6.00
C GLY A 258 -23.15 -4.36 -7.17
N GLU A 259 -23.12 -3.80 -8.38
CA GLU A 259 -23.38 -4.56 -9.61
C GLU A 259 -22.19 -5.46 -9.94
N ASP A 260 -22.42 -6.74 -10.26
CA ASP A 260 -21.36 -7.66 -10.68
C ASP A 260 -21.10 -7.57 -12.19
N ASN A 261 -20.20 -6.66 -12.60
CA ASN A 261 -19.77 -6.54 -13.99
C ASN A 261 -18.33 -6.00 -14.12
N GLU A 262 -17.74 -6.17 -15.31
CA GLU A 262 -16.35 -5.76 -15.60
C GLU A 262 -16.05 -4.28 -15.37
N LEU A 263 -17.05 -3.41 -15.54
CA LEU A 263 -16.87 -1.98 -15.30
C LEU A 263 -16.86 -1.66 -13.81
N ALA A 264 -17.71 -2.33 -13.03
CA ALA A 264 -17.74 -2.22 -11.57
C ALA A 264 -16.45 -2.79 -10.95
N LYS A 265 -15.99 -3.94 -11.47
CA LYS A 265 -14.71 -4.55 -11.08
C LYS A 265 -13.53 -3.62 -11.35
N ALA A 266 -13.49 -2.99 -12.52
CA ALA A 266 -12.48 -1.98 -12.84
C ALA A 266 -12.55 -0.75 -11.90
N ALA A 267 -13.75 -0.25 -11.60
CA ALA A 267 -13.92 0.88 -10.69
C ALA A 267 -13.47 0.53 -9.26
N PHE A 268 -13.86 -0.64 -8.75
CA PHE A 268 -13.45 -1.14 -7.44
C PHE A 268 -11.93 -1.18 -7.31
N TYR A 269 -11.24 -1.80 -8.27
CA TYR A 269 -9.78 -1.94 -8.18
C TYR A 269 -9.02 -0.62 -8.39
N GLN A 270 -9.54 0.29 -9.23
CA GLN A 270 -8.99 1.65 -9.29
C GLN A 270 -9.20 2.40 -7.99
N PHE A 271 -10.32 2.20 -7.30
CA PHE A 271 -10.55 2.80 -5.99
C PHE A 271 -9.57 2.26 -4.94
N THR A 272 -9.55 0.94 -4.76
CA THR A 272 -8.73 0.26 -3.75
C THR A 272 -7.23 0.60 -3.83
N SER A 273 -6.71 0.85 -5.04
CA SER A 273 -5.29 1.09 -5.26
C SER A 273 -4.91 2.58 -5.35
N ARG A 274 -5.86 3.52 -5.23
CA ARG A 274 -5.61 4.95 -5.51
C ARG A 274 -6.32 5.92 -4.59
N ASP A 275 -7.29 5.47 -3.81
CA ASP A 275 -8.00 6.37 -2.92
C ASP A 275 -7.10 6.87 -1.79
N GLU A 276 -7.40 8.08 -1.32
CA GLU A 276 -6.81 8.66 -0.13
C GLU A 276 -7.90 8.74 0.93
N ASP A 277 -7.99 7.69 1.75
CA ASP A 277 -8.97 7.55 2.83
C ASP A 277 -10.39 7.95 2.37
N THR A 278 -10.92 7.26 1.36
CA THR A 278 -12.22 7.46 0.68
C THR A 278 -12.33 8.53 -0.41
N LEU A 279 -11.23 9.21 -0.74
CA LEU A 279 -11.19 10.29 -1.73
C LEU A 279 -10.38 9.90 -2.97
N MET A 280 -10.98 9.96 -4.16
CA MET A 280 -10.23 9.86 -5.41
C MET A 280 -9.81 11.27 -5.86
N VAL A 281 -8.55 11.60 -5.60
CA VAL A 281 -8.02 12.95 -5.78
C VAL A 281 -7.24 13.03 -7.09
N PRO A 282 -7.78 13.69 -8.14
CA PRO A 282 -7.09 13.78 -9.43
C PRO A 282 -5.72 14.45 -9.29
N PHE A 283 -4.78 14.04 -10.13
CA PHE A 283 -3.37 14.46 -10.11
C PHE A 283 -2.56 13.96 -8.89
N TYR A 284 -3.14 13.96 -7.69
CA TYR A 284 -2.47 13.43 -6.49
C TYR A 284 -2.18 11.93 -6.61
N ASP A 285 -3.16 11.13 -7.01
CA ASP A 285 -3.03 9.67 -7.13
C ASP A 285 -2.11 9.19 -8.29
N MET A 286 -1.47 10.12 -9.00
CA MET A 286 -0.48 9.84 -10.05
C MET A 286 0.95 9.88 -9.53
N HIS A 287 1.17 10.35 -8.30
CA HIS A 287 2.49 10.38 -7.69
C HIS A 287 2.85 8.98 -7.23
N ASN A 288 4.09 8.56 -7.50
CA ASN A 288 4.56 7.27 -7.03
C ASN A 288 4.90 7.30 -5.54
N HIS A 289 4.82 6.12 -4.94
CA HIS A 289 5.17 5.91 -3.54
C HIS A 289 6.69 5.93 -3.31
N SER A 290 7.12 6.53 -2.21
CA SER A 290 8.41 6.24 -1.58
C SER A 290 8.40 6.60 -0.09
N ASN A 291 9.01 5.75 0.74
CA ASN A 291 9.35 6.05 2.12
C ASN A 291 10.81 6.45 2.34
N ASP A 292 11.63 6.34 1.29
CA ASP A 292 13.05 6.70 1.35
C ASP A 292 13.17 8.20 1.68
N PRO A 293 13.77 8.58 2.82
CA PRO A 293 13.91 9.99 3.21
C PRO A 293 14.66 10.84 2.18
N LYS A 294 15.50 10.23 1.34
CA LYS A 294 16.23 10.91 0.27
C LYS A 294 15.37 11.12 -0.98
N LYS A 295 14.30 10.35 -1.17
CA LYS A 295 13.37 10.45 -2.32
C LYS A 295 12.08 11.16 -1.96
N LEU A 296 11.45 10.83 -0.84
CA LEU A 296 10.23 11.48 -0.39
C LEU A 296 10.46 12.99 -0.31
N ASN A 297 9.57 13.75 -0.94
CA ASN A 297 9.76 15.19 -1.11
C ASN A 297 8.46 15.97 -1.07
N THR A 298 7.35 15.33 -0.72
CA THR A 298 6.07 16.01 -0.54
C THR A 298 5.27 15.41 0.59
N ILE A 299 4.32 16.20 1.07
CA ILE A 299 3.34 15.79 2.06
C ILE A 299 2.00 16.47 1.78
N HIS A 300 0.92 15.70 1.93
CA HIS A 300 -0.43 16.21 1.69
C HIS A 300 -1.19 16.48 2.97
N GLY A 301 -2.21 17.33 2.86
CA GLY A 301 -3.26 17.43 3.85
C GLY A 301 -4.63 17.18 3.25
N LYS A 302 -5.30 16.20 3.84
CA LYS A 302 -6.69 15.84 3.55
C LYS A 302 -7.64 16.90 4.15
N PRO A 303 -8.74 17.27 3.45
CA PRO A 303 -9.67 18.25 3.97
C PRO A 303 -10.40 17.76 5.22
N ARG A 304 -10.26 18.46 6.36
CA ARG A 304 -10.96 18.10 7.62
C ARG A 304 -12.50 18.17 7.57
N ARG A 305 -13.06 18.86 6.58
CA ARG A 305 -14.50 19.04 6.40
C ARG A 305 -14.86 19.23 4.94
N PRO A 306 -16.11 18.92 4.54
CA PRO A 306 -16.58 19.18 3.18
C PRO A 306 -16.37 20.62 2.73
N GLY A 307 -16.14 20.80 1.43
CA GLY A 307 -15.92 22.11 0.81
C GLY A 307 -14.50 22.66 0.93
N LYS A 308 -13.59 22.00 1.66
CA LYS A 308 -12.18 22.37 1.70
C LYS A 308 -11.36 21.63 0.65
N PRO A 309 -10.32 22.27 0.07
CA PRO A 309 -9.50 21.62 -0.92
C PRO A 309 -8.57 20.59 -0.27
N PHE A 310 -8.13 19.63 -1.08
CA PHE A 310 -6.96 18.82 -0.82
C PHE A 310 -5.71 19.61 -1.22
N PHE A 311 -4.60 19.46 -0.50
CA PHE A 311 -3.34 20.13 -0.85
C PHE A 311 -2.15 19.18 -0.73
N LEU A 312 -1.15 19.37 -1.58
CA LEU A 312 0.14 18.73 -1.56
C LEU A 312 1.21 19.82 -1.58
N HIS A 313 2.17 19.79 -0.66
CA HIS A 313 3.30 20.72 -0.64
C HIS A 313 4.63 19.97 -0.64
N ALA A 314 5.66 20.64 -1.14
CA ALA A 314 7.02 20.14 -1.10
C ALA A 314 7.58 20.22 0.33
N THR A 315 8.23 19.15 0.79
CA THR A 315 8.91 19.10 2.11
C THR A 315 10.40 19.43 2.03
N ARG A 316 10.90 19.66 0.80
CA ARG A 316 12.27 20.05 0.47
C ARG A 316 12.30 20.56 -0.96
N ASP A 317 13.39 21.22 -1.35
CA ASP A 317 13.62 21.57 -2.75
C ASP A 317 13.61 20.33 -3.65
N ILE A 318 12.88 20.40 -4.76
CA ILE A 318 12.74 19.34 -5.78
C ILE A 318 13.34 19.86 -7.09
N LYS A 319 14.42 19.25 -7.56
CA LYS A 319 15.19 19.78 -8.68
C LYS A 319 14.50 19.50 -10.02
N PRO A 320 14.79 20.28 -11.07
CA PRO A 320 14.33 19.97 -12.42
C PRO A 320 14.69 18.54 -12.86
N GLY A 321 13.72 17.80 -13.38
CA GLY A 321 13.86 16.39 -13.77
C GLY A 321 13.60 15.38 -12.66
N ASP A 322 13.60 15.80 -11.38
CA ASP A 322 13.31 14.90 -10.27
C ASP A 322 11.84 14.46 -10.28
N GLN A 323 11.59 13.25 -9.80
CA GLN A 323 10.24 12.76 -9.54
C GLN A 323 9.70 13.34 -8.24
N ILE A 324 8.41 13.66 -8.25
CA ILE A 324 7.65 14.10 -7.08
C ILE A 324 7.04 12.86 -6.44
N TYR A 325 7.51 12.51 -5.25
CA TYR A 325 7.10 11.31 -4.52
C TYR A 325 6.17 11.68 -3.37
N ILE A 326 5.16 10.85 -3.16
CA ILE A 326 4.32 10.85 -1.95
C ILE A 326 4.59 9.57 -1.15
N SER A 327 4.22 9.57 0.12
CA SER A 327 4.12 8.33 0.88
C SER A 327 2.66 7.91 1.01
N TYR A 328 2.41 6.63 0.73
CA TYR A 328 1.14 5.91 0.92
C TYR A 328 1.09 5.29 2.32
N THR A 329 2.22 5.32 3.04
CA THR A 329 2.44 4.63 4.31
C THR A 329 3.17 5.55 5.26
N ARG A 330 2.39 6.38 5.95
CA ARG A 330 2.89 7.38 6.90
C ARG A 330 2.76 6.87 8.30
N CYS A 331 3.56 7.46 9.20
CA CYS A 331 3.40 7.27 10.63
C CYS A 331 3.52 5.80 11.08
N ASN A 332 4.21 4.97 10.29
CA ASN A 332 4.76 3.70 10.74
C ASN A 332 6.18 3.92 11.31
N ARG A 333 6.78 2.88 11.87
CA ARG A 333 8.12 2.95 12.49
C ARG A 333 9.21 3.46 11.55
N CYS A 334 9.07 3.21 10.24
CA CYS A 334 10.00 3.68 9.22
C CYS A 334 9.77 5.13 8.78
N TRP A 335 8.84 5.85 9.41
CA TRP A 335 8.57 7.23 9.08
C TRP A 335 9.71 8.12 9.58
N HIS A 336 10.43 8.75 8.65
CA HIS A 336 11.65 9.50 8.94
C HIS A 336 11.41 10.90 9.55
N ASP A 337 10.22 11.48 9.37
CA ASP A 337 9.90 12.78 9.94
C ASP A 337 9.27 12.62 11.33
N GLU A 338 10.12 12.51 12.35
CA GLU A 338 9.71 12.46 13.77
C GLU A 338 8.95 13.72 14.23
N THR A 339 9.05 14.82 13.48
CA THR A 339 8.35 16.07 13.80
C THR A 339 6.93 16.10 13.24
N TYR A 340 6.63 15.22 12.28
CA TYR A 340 5.30 15.08 11.72
C TYR A 340 4.35 14.44 12.72
N LYS A 341 3.50 15.27 13.33
CA LYS A 341 2.52 14.84 14.35
C LYS A 341 1.13 14.60 13.81
N ASP A 342 0.87 14.94 12.54
CA ASP A 342 -0.46 14.83 11.94
C ASP A 342 -0.68 13.45 11.30
N CYS A 343 -0.57 12.40 12.13
CA CYS A 343 -0.86 11.01 11.79
C CYS A 343 -2.36 10.73 11.72
N THR A 344 -3.12 11.66 11.15
CA THR A 344 -4.59 11.54 11.07
C THR A 344 -5.06 10.79 9.83
N THR A 345 -4.16 10.47 8.90
CA THR A 345 -4.47 9.56 7.79
C THR A 345 -4.31 8.13 8.25
N TRP A 346 -5.19 7.22 7.82
CA TRP A 346 -5.13 5.79 8.17
C TRP A 346 -4.11 5.02 7.32
N SER A 347 -3.16 5.74 6.76
CA SER A 347 -2.12 5.28 5.85
C SER A 347 -1.00 4.56 6.61
N HIS A 348 -1.31 3.59 7.48
CA HIS A 348 -0.30 2.85 8.27
C HIS A 348 -0.01 1.46 7.67
N TYR A 349 -0.04 1.34 6.33
CA TYR A 349 0.21 0.06 5.68
C TYR A 349 1.65 -0.39 5.91
N ASN A 350 1.84 -1.68 6.16
CA ASN A 350 3.15 -2.33 6.12
C ASN A 350 3.47 -2.77 4.67
N THR A 351 4.68 -3.26 4.42
CA THR A 351 5.14 -3.69 3.09
C THR A 351 4.28 -4.79 2.48
N ALA A 352 3.72 -5.68 3.30
CA ALA A 352 2.81 -6.70 2.81
C ALA A 352 1.46 -6.11 2.37
N ASP A 353 0.92 -5.18 3.14
CA ASP A 353 -0.30 -4.45 2.80
C ASP A 353 -0.10 -3.62 1.52
N VAL A 354 1.08 -3.00 1.35
CA VAL A 354 1.41 -2.26 0.12
C VAL A 354 1.42 -3.18 -1.10
N PHE A 355 2.02 -4.36 -0.94
CA PHE A 355 2.04 -5.37 -1.98
C PHE A 355 0.65 -5.86 -2.36
N ASP A 356 -0.23 -6.03 -1.37
CA ASP A 356 -1.60 -6.50 -1.57
C ASP A 356 -2.50 -5.44 -2.24
N LEU A 357 -2.49 -4.21 -1.71
CA LEU A 357 -3.37 -3.11 -2.12
C LEU A 357 -2.89 -2.39 -3.38
N PHE A 358 -1.59 -2.30 -3.60
CA PHE A 358 -1.01 -1.53 -4.72
C PHE A 358 -0.24 -2.40 -5.71
N GLY A 359 -0.01 -3.68 -5.41
CA GLY A 359 0.58 -4.62 -6.34
C GLY A 359 2.08 -4.46 -6.54
N PHE A 360 2.79 -3.74 -5.65
CA PHE A 360 4.24 -3.57 -5.72
C PHE A 360 4.92 -3.77 -4.35
N VAL A 361 6.21 -4.10 -4.36
CA VAL A 361 7.01 -4.19 -3.13
C VAL A 361 7.81 -2.90 -3.00
N GLU A 362 7.64 -2.19 -1.89
CA GLU A 362 8.33 -0.92 -1.65
C GLU A 362 9.86 -1.11 -1.60
N ASP A 363 10.58 -0.08 -2.04
CA ASP A 363 12.02 0.03 -1.78
C ASP A 363 12.23 0.37 -0.29
N PHE A 364 13.46 0.27 0.21
CA PHE A 364 13.76 0.65 1.60
C PHE A 364 13.47 2.12 1.89
N PRO A 365 13.05 2.46 3.13
CA PRO A 365 12.79 1.54 4.25
C PRO A 365 11.47 0.77 4.09
N GLN A 366 11.40 -0.42 4.69
CA GLN A 366 10.26 -1.33 4.65
C GLN A 366 9.74 -1.59 6.07
N THR A 367 8.42 -1.49 6.30
CA THR A 367 7.81 -1.91 7.57
C THR A 367 7.23 -3.30 7.42
N TRP A 368 7.55 -4.22 8.33
CA TRP A 368 7.00 -5.58 8.32
C TRP A 368 6.24 -5.88 9.59
N ALA A 369 5.14 -6.61 9.47
CA ALA A 369 4.35 -7.14 10.57
C ALA A 369 4.06 -8.63 10.32
N PHE A 370 4.36 -9.47 11.31
CA PHE A 370 4.10 -10.91 11.27
C PHE A 370 3.27 -11.32 12.49
N ASP A 371 2.05 -11.80 12.26
CA ASP A 371 1.23 -12.41 13.30
C ASP A 371 1.53 -13.92 13.39
N ILE A 372 2.23 -14.31 14.44
CA ILE A 372 2.75 -15.65 14.60
C ILE A 372 1.94 -16.39 15.66
N LYS A 373 1.17 -17.40 15.24
CA LYS A 373 0.62 -18.40 16.18
C LYS A 373 1.74 -19.26 16.73
N THR A 374 2.12 -19.05 17.98
CA THR A 374 3.13 -19.90 18.62
C THR A 374 2.49 -21.17 19.19
N LYS A 375 3.32 -22.19 19.46
CA LYS A 375 2.89 -23.43 20.12
C LYS A 375 3.07 -23.38 21.64
N ASP A 376 3.56 -22.25 22.16
CA ASP A 376 3.76 -22.08 23.59
C ASP A 376 2.37 -21.97 24.25
N PRO A 377 2.05 -22.83 25.23
CA PRO A 377 0.77 -22.73 25.95
C PRO A 377 0.61 -21.41 26.71
N ASN A 378 1.70 -20.70 27.02
CA ASN A 378 1.68 -19.42 27.72
C ASN A 378 1.67 -18.22 26.76
N ASP A 379 1.98 -18.43 25.49
CA ASP A 379 2.06 -17.39 24.48
C ASP A 379 1.47 -17.88 23.16
N ILE A 380 0.17 -17.67 23.01
CA ILE A 380 -0.58 -18.18 21.87
C ILE A 380 -0.24 -17.37 20.60
N TRP A 381 0.26 -16.14 20.76
CA TRP A 381 0.41 -15.17 19.68
C TRP A 381 1.59 -14.23 19.91
N ASP A 382 2.56 -14.29 19.00
CA ASP A 382 3.67 -13.35 18.93
C ASP A 382 3.45 -12.41 17.75
N GLU A 383 3.53 -11.10 17.99
CA GLU A 383 3.40 -10.08 16.96
C GLU A 383 4.78 -9.46 16.73
N VAL A 384 5.38 -9.77 15.58
CA VAL A 384 6.71 -9.27 15.23
C VAL A 384 6.55 -8.11 14.26
N VAL A 385 6.76 -6.89 14.76
CA VAL A 385 6.73 -5.67 13.96
C VAL A 385 8.11 -5.03 13.97
N PHE A 386 8.62 -4.67 12.79
CA PHE A 386 9.89 -3.96 12.67
C PHE A 386 9.98 -3.10 11.42
N CYS A 387 10.82 -2.07 11.52
CA CYS A 387 11.32 -1.34 10.38
C CYS A 387 12.63 -1.96 9.88
N LEU A 388 12.77 -2.08 8.57
CA LEU A 388 13.97 -2.53 7.87
C LEU A 388 14.48 -1.42 6.96
N GLU A 389 15.66 -0.91 7.23
CA GLU A 389 16.30 0.18 6.48
C GLU A 389 17.59 -0.31 5.82
N HIS A 390 18.00 0.34 4.73
CA HIS A 390 19.30 0.13 4.11
C HIS A 390 20.15 1.38 4.30
N ASP A 391 21.21 1.23 5.09
CA ASP A 391 22.25 2.25 5.21
C ASP A 391 23.14 2.17 3.96
N GLU A 392 22.93 3.11 3.03
CA GLU A 392 23.69 3.20 1.79
C GLU A 392 25.18 3.52 1.99
N ASP A 393 25.56 4.12 3.11
CA ASP A 393 26.96 4.52 3.37
C ASP A 393 27.81 3.34 3.82
N THR A 394 27.23 2.45 4.63
CA THR A 394 27.87 1.22 5.10
C THR A 394 27.51 -0.01 4.28
N ASP A 395 26.52 0.10 3.41
CA ASP A 395 25.88 -0.99 2.68
C ASP A 395 25.33 -2.08 3.62
N THR A 396 24.73 -1.67 4.74
CA THR A 396 24.19 -2.59 5.76
C THR A 396 22.69 -2.43 5.97
N LEU A 397 22.02 -3.52 6.32
CA LEU A 397 20.63 -3.47 6.78
C LEU A 397 20.54 -3.11 8.26
N LEU A 398 19.63 -2.20 8.58
CA LEU A 398 19.30 -1.80 9.95
C LEU A 398 17.89 -2.30 10.28
N VAL A 399 17.73 -2.94 11.43
CA VAL A 399 16.43 -3.43 11.92
C VAL A 399 16.09 -2.72 13.22
N SER A 400 14.92 -2.12 13.26
CA SER A 400 14.35 -1.49 14.45
C SER A 400 13.02 -2.14 14.79
N PHE A 401 12.97 -2.92 15.87
CA PHE A 401 11.73 -3.56 16.34
C PHE A 401 10.77 -2.53 16.95
N GLY A 402 9.48 -2.78 16.75
CA GLY A 402 8.37 -2.00 17.29
C GLY A 402 7.67 -1.10 16.29
N ASP A 403 6.55 -0.52 16.75
CA ASP A 403 5.82 0.52 16.06
C ASP A 403 6.18 1.92 16.63
N ASN A 404 5.47 2.95 16.20
CA ASN A 404 5.66 4.32 16.69
C ASN A 404 5.04 4.57 18.08
N TYR A 405 4.22 3.65 18.58
CA TYR A 405 3.43 3.83 19.80
C TYR A 405 3.97 3.03 20.98
N SER A 406 4.82 2.03 20.71
CA SER A 406 5.45 1.23 21.73
C SER A 406 6.50 2.02 22.50
N THR A 407 6.32 2.04 23.81
CA THR A 407 7.27 2.63 24.76
C THR A 407 8.35 1.63 25.17
N ASN A 408 8.16 0.34 24.86
CA ASN A 408 9.09 -0.72 25.22
C ASN A 408 9.74 -1.31 23.95
N PRO A 409 11.02 -1.02 23.69
CA PRO A 409 11.71 -1.52 22.50
C PRO A 409 11.84 -3.06 22.46
N ASN A 410 11.58 -3.75 23.58
CA ASN A 410 11.65 -5.20 23.66
C ASN A 410 10.30 -5.90 23.42
N GLU A 411 9.19 -5.16 23.38
CA GLU A 411 7.83 -5.72 23.22
C GLU A 411 7.66 -6.46 21.90
N TRP A 412 8.36 -6.00 20.86
CA TRP A 412 8.22 -6.47 19.49
C TRP A 412 9.41 -7.29 19.00
N ILE A 413 10.36 -7.58 19.90
CA ILE A 413 11.44 -8.52 19.62
C ILE A 413 10.82 -9.92 19.63
N PRO A 414 11.01 -10.74 18.58
CA PRO A 414 10.46 -12.08 18.52
C PRO A 414 10.78 -12.88 19.77
N THR A 415 9.75 -13.53 20.33
CA THR A 415 9.92 -14.53 21.39
C THR A 415 10.70 -15.74 20.86
N ASP A 416 11.07 -16.68 21.73
CA ASP A 416 11.69 -17.94 21.30
C ASP A 416 10.76 -18.70 20.31
N GLY A 417 9.44 -18.60 20.50
CA GLY A 417 8.42 -19.16 19.61
C GLY A 417 8.36 -18.47 18.25
N GLY A 418 8.33 -17.12 18.25
CA GLY A 418 8.38 -16.31 17.03
C GLY A 418 9.65 -16.54 16.23
N LEU A 419 10.80 -16.56 16.90
CA LEU A 419 12.09 -16.80 16.25
C LEU A 419 12.18 -18.20 15.64
N ALA A 420 11.65 -19.22 16.33
CA ALA A 420 11.56 -20.57 15.78
C ALA A 420 10.66 -20.64 14.53
N PHE A 421 9.56 -19.88 14.51
CA PHE A 421 8.70 -19.74 13.34
C PHE A 421 9.45 -19.06 12.18
N LEU A 422 10.07 -17.91 12.41
CA LEU A 422 10.82 -17.16 11.38
C LEU A 422 11.91 -18.03 10.74
N HIS A 423 12.70 -18.75 11.54
CA HIS A 423 13.70 -19.68 11.01
C HIS A 423 13.11 -20.80 10.15
N LYS A 424 11.96 -21.35 10.57
CA LYS A 424 11.26 -22.41 9.81
C LYS A 424 10.78 -21.88 8.47
N GLU A 425 10.16 -20.71 8.46
CA GLU A 425 9.64 -20.08 7.24
C GLU A 425 10.78 -19.66 6.29
N LEU A 426 11.91 -19.16 6.81
CA LEU A 426 13.09 -18.85 6.01
C LEU A 426 13.63 -20.09 5.28
N ALA A 427 13.77 -21.21 6.00
CA ALA A 427 14.22 -22.47 5.41
C ALA A 427 13.23 -22.99 4.35
N ARG A 428 11.92 -22.81 4.58
CA ARG A 428 10.86 -23.19 3.64
C ARG A 428 10.91 -22.34 2.37
N LEU A 429 10.98 -21.01 2.50
CA LEU A 429 11.10 -20.08 1.36
C LEU A 429 12.35 -20.37 0.53
N ASN A 430 13.52 -20.56 1.16
CA ASN A 430 14.74 -20.93 0.44
C ASN A 430 14.56 -22.24 -0.38
N LYS A 431 13.90 -23.25 0.22
CA LYS A 431 13.60 -24.50 -0.48
C LYS A 431 12.62 -24.27 -1.64
N PHE A 432 11.60 -23.44 -1.44
CA PHE A 432 10.62 -23.06 -2.46
C PHE A 432 11.30 -22.37 -3.64
N GLY A 433 12.13 -21.36 -3.39
CA GLY A 433 12.90 -20.65 -4.42
C GLY A 433 13.79 -21.60 -5.24
N LYS A 434 14.49 -22.54 -4.59
CA LYS A 434 15.31 -23.55 -5.28
C LYS A 434 14.50 -24.49 -6.17
N ALA A 435 13.28 -24.83 -5.78
CA ALA A 435 12.42 -25.74 -6.51
C ALA A 435 11.74 -25.05 -7.72
N HIS A 436 11.28 -23.80 -7.56
CA HIS A 436 10.35 -23.18 -8.51
C HIS A 436 10.94 -22.04 -9.34
N LYS A 437 12.01 -21.35 -8.90
CA LYS A 437 12.53 -20.13 -9.60
C LYS A 437 13.04 -20.42 -11.03
N LYS A 438 13.35 -21.69 -11.34
CA LYS A 438 13.83 -22.16 -12.66
C LYS A 438 12.79 -22.97 -13.44
N ASP A 439 11.56 -23.06 -12.94
CA ASP A 439 10.48 -23.79 -13.61
C ASP A 439 9.96 -22.99 -14.80
N LYS A 440 10.26 -23.48 -16.02
CA LYS A 440 9.88 -22.81 -17.26
C LYS A 440 8.42 -23.01 -17.62
N GLU A 441 7.83 -24.15 -17.22
CA GLU A 441 6.43 -24.45 -17.52
C GLU A 441 5.54 -23.57 -16.65
N LEU A 442 5.86 -23.49 -15.35
CA LEU A 442 5.17 -22.63 -14.41
C LEU A 442 5.32 -21.13 -14.74
N LYS A 443 6.53 -20.70 -15.14
CA LYS A 443 6.75 -19.33 -15.61
C LYS A 443 5.88 -19.01 -16.84
N ALA A 444 5.70 -19.97 -17.75
CA ALA A 444 4.93 -19.77 -18.97
C ALA A 444 3.41 -19.75 -18.73
N SER A 445 2.93 -20.32 -17.61
CA SER A 445 1.50 -20.33 -17.27
C SER A 445 1.03 -19.08 -16.50
N ILE A 446 1.96 -18.26 -15.99
CA ILE A 446 1.65 -17.08 -15.16
C ILE A 446 1.99 -15.82 -15.97
N PRO A 447 1.13 -14.78 -15.98
CA PRO A 447 1.48 -13.49 -16.57
C PRO A 447 2.82 -12.96 -16.06
N GLU A 448 3.62 -12.37 -16.95
CA GLU A 448 5.01 -11.97 -16.63
C GLU A 448 5.09 -11.05 -15.40
N TYR A 449 4.18 -10.08 -15.31
CA TYR A 449 4.10 -9.18 -14.16
C TYR A 449 3.86 -9.93 -12.83
N GLU A 450 2.87 -10.83 -12.79
CA GLU A 450 2.53 -11.61 -11.59
C GLU A 450 3.70 -12.50 -11.15
N TRP A 451 4.39 -13.11 -12.13
CA TRP A 451 5.59 -13.91 -11.89
C TRP A 451 6.73 -13.07 -11.31
N GLU A 452 7.05 -11.94 -11.94
CA GLU A 452 8.11 -11.03 -11.47
C GLU A 452 7.81 -10.48 -10.09
N MET A 453 6.57 -10.05 -9.85
CA MET A 453 6.14 -9.51 -8.57
C MET A 453 6.15 -10.55 -7.46
N THR A 454 5.75 -11.79 -7.75
CA THR A 454 5.84 -12.89 -6.77
C THR A 454 7.30 -13.10 -6.33
N TRP A 455 8.25 -13.09 -7.26
CA TRP A 455 9.67 -13.25 -6.92
C TRP A 455 10.28 -12.02 -6.25
N ARG A 456 9.86 -10.80 -6.62
CA ARG A 456 10.26 -9.58 -5.90
C ARG A 456 9.79 -9.64 -4.44
N TYR A 457 8.57 -10.10 -4.20
CA TYR A 457 8.03 -10.25 -2.85
C TYR A 457 8.68 -11.41 -2.08
N HIS A 458 8.97 -12.53 -2.74
CA HIS A 458 9.77 -13.62 -2.17
C HIS A 458 11.12 -13.12 -1.66
N ASP A 459 11.86 -12.40 -2.50
CA ASP A 459 13.21 -11.94 -2.17
C ASP A 459 13.16 -10.88 -1.04
N ALA A 460 12.12 -10.04 -0.99
CA ALA A 460 11.87 -9.12 0.12
C ALA A 460 11.54 -9.83 1.44
N LEU A 461 10.65 -10.84 1.43
CA LEU A 461 10.36 -11.68 2.60
C LEU A 461 11.60 -12.41 3.12
N MET A 462 12.40 -12.98 2.22
CA MET A 462 13.65 -13.66 2.57
C MET A 462 14.62 -12.69 3.26
N THR A 463 14.73 -11.48 2.73
CA THR A 463 15.60 -10.42 3.29
C THR A 463 15.10 -9.99 4.67
N SER A 464 13.80 -9.68 4.80
CA SER A 464 13.24 -9.18 6.04
C SER A 464 13.26 -10.20 7.17
N ILE A 465 12.89 -11.46 6.88
CA ILE A 465 12.96 -12.54 7.87
C ILE A 465 14.41 -12.80 8.30
N SER A 466 15.36 -12.80 7.36
CA SER A 466 16.78 -13.01 7.69
C SER A 466 17.33 -11.87 8.56
N ALA A 467 17.02 -10.62 8.20
CA ALA A 467 17.43 -9.45 8.96
C ALA A 467 16.83 -9.46 10.38
N ALA A 468 15.54 -9.78 10.53
CA ALA A 468 14.90 -9.89 11.84
C ALA A 468 15.52 -10.99 12.72
N ILE A 469 15.84 -12.16 12.16
CA ILE A 469 16.52 -13.24 12.87
C ILE A 469 17.88 -12.78 13.41
N VAL A 470 18.71 -12.17 12.56
CA VAL A 470 20.06 -11.72 12.93
C VAL A 470 19.97 -10.60 13.97
N ALA A 471 19.07 -9.63 13.77
CA ALA A 471 18.87 -8.53 14.70
C ALA A 471 18.38 -8.99 16.07
N ALA A 472 17.47 -9.98 16.13
CA ALA A 472 16.99 -10.55 17.39
C ALA A 472 18.07 -11.31 18.16
N ASP A 473 19.04 -11.94 17.47
CA ASP A 473 20.18 -12.61 18.11
C ASP A 473 21.18 -11.59 18.70
N ILE A 474 21.47 -10.52 17.95
CA ILE A 474 22.37 -9.44 18.41
C ILE A 474 21.74 -8.63 19.54
N GLY A 475 20.46 -8.27 19.37
CA GLY A 475 19.72 -7.34 20.23
C GLY A 475 19.11 -7.97 21.48
N ALA A 476 19.07 -9.30 21.59
CA ALA A 476 18.63 -9.95 22.82
C ALA A 476 19.45 -9.43 24.00
N PRO A 477 18.85 -8.67 24.95
CA PRO A 477 19.57 -8.25 26.13
C PRO A 477 20.12 -9.51 26.77
N LYS A 478 21.45 -9.58 26.89
CA LYS A 478 22.12 -10.70 27.56
C LYS A 478 21.75 -10.63 29.02
N ALA A 479 20.58 -11.16 29.37
CA ALA A 479 19.90 -11.08 30.67
C ALA A 479 20.82 -10.43 31.70
N GLU A 480 20.86 -9.09 31.71
CA GLU A 480 21.37 -8.40 32.87
C GLU A 480 20.45 -8.88 33.96
N THR A 481 21.00 -9.54 34.97
CA THR A 481 20.26 -9.93 36.16
C THR A 481 19.52 -8.69 36.63
N TRP A 482 18.24 -8.60 36.26
CA TRP A 482 17.32 -7.68 36.86
C TRP A 482 17.19 -8.20 38.29
N ASN A 483 18.08 -7.72 39.14
CA ASN A 483 17.89 -7.80 40.57
C ASN A 483 16.73 -6.83 40.80
N PRO A 484 15.52 -7.32 41.11
CA PRO A 484 14.44 -6.41 41.52
C PRO A 484 15.04 -5.47 42.57
N PRO A 485 14.87 -4.14 42.43
CA PRO A 485 15.38 -3.20 43.40
C PRO A 485 14.78 -3.58 44.75
N GLY A 486 15.64 -4.08 45.64
CA GLY A 486 15.38 -4.51 47.01
C GLY A 486 13.91 -4.65 47.38
N GLU A 487 13.38 -5.87 47.32
CA GLU A 487 12.46 -6.29 48.37
C GLU A 487 13.23 -6.20 49.69
N ASP A 488 13.22 -5.01 50.29
CA ASP A 488 13.45 -4.86 51.71
C ASP A 488 12.33 -5.68 52.38
N SER A 489 12.69 -6.92 52.72
CA SER A 489 11.93 -7.79 53.61
C SER A 489 11.81 -7.08 54.95
N SER A 490 10.80 -6.23 55.08
CA SER A 490 10.27 -5.84 56.38
C SER A 490 9.34 -6.97 56.79
N ASP A 491 9.88 -7.80 57.68
CA ASP A 491 9.13 -8.68 58.55
C ASP A 491 8.09 -7.84 59.30
N ASP A 492 6.82 -7.91 58.89
CA ASP A 492 5.70 -7.56 59.77
C ASP A 492 4.80 -8.80 59.85
N GLU A 493 5.05 -9.55 60.93
CA GLU A 493 4.18 -10.59 61.46
C GLU A 493 2.88 -9.97 62.00
N GLU A 494 1.84 -10.82 62.06
CA GLU A 494 0.60 -10.65 62.83
C GLU A 494 -0.50 -9.76 62.19
N ASP A 495 -1.52 -10.39 61.62
CA ASP A 495 -2.78 -10.57 62.36
C ASP A 495 -3.79 -11.41 61.56
N GLU A 496 -4.14 -12.56 62.18
CA GLU A 496 -5.28 -13.39 61.83
C GLU A 496 -6.55 -12.68 62.31
N ASP A 497 -7.46 -12.31 61.40
CA ASP A 497 -8.85 -12.08 61.79
C ASP A 497 -9.80 -12.68 60.75
N SER A 498 -10.39 -13.78 61.19
CA SER A 498 -11.56 -14.44 60.62
C SER A 498 -12.77 -13.50 60.63
N PHE A 499 -13.33 -13.22 59.46
CA PHE A 499 -14.72 -12.80 59.35
C PHE A 499 -15.45 -13.70 58.36
N GLU A 500 -16.15 -14.68 58.94
CA GLU A 500 -17.39 -15.21 58.41
C GLU A 500 -18.35 -14.04 58.19
N ASN A 501 -18.92 -13.93 57.00
CA ASN A 501 -20.21 -13.28 56.83
C ASN A 501 -21.01 -14.00 55.77
N GLU A 502 -22.17 -14.43 56.24
CA GLU A 502 -23.25 -15.13 55.57
C GLU A 502 -24.04 -14.17 54.67
N ASP A 503 -24.73 -14.79 53.70
CA ASP A 503 -26.05 -14.43 53.17
C ASP A 503 -26.58 -12.98 53.32
N SER A 504 -26.76 -12.33 52.17
CA SER A 504 -27.95 -11.53 51.84
C SER A 504 -27.97 -11.35 50.32
N SER A 505 -28.82 -12.05 49.56
CA SER A 505 -30.19 -11.66 49.20
C SER A 505 -30.30 -10.30 48.51
N ASP A 506 -30.92 -10.34 47.33
CA ASP A 506 -31.67 -9.27 46.68
C ASP A 506 -30.85 -8.09 46.14
N ASP A 507 -30.78 -7.98 44.81
CA ASP A 507 -31.41 -6.85 44.11
C ASP A 507 -31.48 -7.17 42.61
N GLU A 508 -32.72 -7.41 42.18
CA GLU A 508 -33.20 -7.36 40.81
C GLU A 508 -33.19 -5.88 40.39
N ASP A 509 -32.42 -5.53 39.36
CA ASP A 509 -32.67 -4.30 38.60
C ASP A 509 -32.81 -4.71 37.13
N GLU A 510 -34.09 -4.82 36.77
CA GLU A 510 -34.67 -4.79 35.45
C GLU A 510 -34.38 -3.40 34.84
N ASP A 511 -33.65 -3.34 33.72
CA ASP A 511 -33.73 -2.21 32.79
C ASP A 511 -34.08 -2.78 31.40
N ASP A 512 -35.39 -2.93 31.22
CA ASP A 512 -36.10 -3.08 29.95
C ASP A 512 -36.10 -1.73 29.23
N ASP A 513 -35.30 -1.58 28.17
CA ASP A 513 -35.48 -0.54 27.16
C ASP A 513 -36.03 -1.20 25.87
N GLU A 514 -37.34 -1.47 25.90
CA GLU A 514 -38.18 -1.75 24.73
C GLU A 514 -38.56 -0.41 24.07
N ASP A 515 -37.78 0.03 23.08
CA ASP A 515 -38.23 1.06 22.13
C ASP A 515 -39.00 0.38 20.98
N GLU A 516 -40.30 0.18 21.23
CA GLU A 516 -41.34 -0.03 20.22
C GLU A 516 -41.62 1.30 19.50
N ASP A 517 -41.21 1.42 18.23
CA ASP A 517 -41.80 2.40 17.30
C ASP A 517 -42.51 1.64 16.18
N ASP A 518 -43.77 1.28 16.49
CA ASP A 518 -44.84 0.97 15.55
C ASP A 518 -45.25 2.26 14.81
N ASP A 519 -44.94 2.37 13.52
CA ASP A 519 -45.65 3.26 12.60
C ASP A 519 -46.15 2.42 11.41
N GLU A 520 -47.28 1.74 11.65
CA GLU A 520 -48.23 1.37 10.61
C GLU A 520 -48.92 2.65 10.11
N ASP A 521 -48.74 2.99 8.83
CA ASP A 521 -49.72 3.83 8.14
C ASP A 521 -50.00 3.27 6.74
N GLU A 522 -51.25 2.87 6.60
CA GLU A 522 -51.87 2.19 5.48
C GLU A 522 -51.99 3.05 4.22
N ASP A 523 -52.03 2.32 3.11
CA ASP A 523 -52.49 2.70 1.78
C ASP A 523 -53.61 3.76 1.73
N SER A 524 -53.39 4.80 0.94
CA SER A 524 -54.47 5.41 0.16
C SER A 524 -54.00 5.72 -1.25
N SER A 525 -54.41 4.86 -2.18
CA SER A 525 -54.55 5.18 -3.60
C SER A 525 -55.44 6.40 -3.78
N ASP A 526 -55.04 7.34 -4.64
CA ASP A 526 -55.95 7.94 -5.61
C ASP A 526 -55.19 8.69 -6.70
N ASP A 527 -55.75 8.56 -7.90
CA ASP A 527 -55.35 9.12 -9.18
C ASP A 527 -55.10 10.63 -9.16
N GLU A 528 -54.04 11.11 -9.83
CA GLU A 528 -54.10 12.26 -10.75
C GLU A 528 -52.75 12.50 -11.46
N GLU A 529 -52.64 12.07 -12.72
CA GLU A 529 -51.89 12.80 -13.76
C GLU A 529 -52.74 14.01 -14.23
N PRO A 530 -52.23 14.99 -15.01
CA PRO A 530 -50.85 15.45 -15.19
C PRO A 530 -50.75 17.00 -15.19
N ARG A 531 -49.60 17.60 -14.85
CA ARG A 531 -49.29 18.98 -15.29
C ARG A 531 -47.84 19.20 -15.71
N LEU A 532 -47.70 19.30 -17.03
CA LEU A 532 -46.65 19.95 -17.79
C LEU A 532 -46.47 21.42 -17.39
N VAL A 533 -45.23 21.84 -17.08
CA VAL A 533 -44.76 23.24 -17.19
C VAL A 533 -43.23 23.25 -17.42
N PRO A 534 -42.62 24.30 -18.00
CA PRO A 534 -42.22 24.26 -19.40
C PRO A 534 -40.72 24.50 -19.64
N ARG A 535 -40.30 24.13 -20.85
CA ARG A 535 -39.09 24.56 -21.55
C ARG A 535 -38.92 26.09 -21.48
N LEU A 536 -37.75 26.54 -21.03
CA LEU A 536 -37.19 27.84 -21.41
C LEU A 536 -36.24 27.64 -22.58
N SER A 537 -36.72 27.99 -23.77
CA SER A 537 -35.91 28.33 -24.93
C SER A 537 -36.19 29.78 -25.28
N SER A 538 -35.16 30.63 -25.32
CA SER A 538 -35.20 31.88 -26.07
C SER A 538 -33.89 32.06 -26.83
N THR A 539 -33.94 31.75 -28.12
CA THR A 539 -33.44 32.64 -29.20
C THR A 539 -33.96 34.07 -28.94
N GLY A 540 -33.30 35.19 -29.24
CA GLY A 540 -32.23 35.57 -30.15
C GLY A 540 -32.37 37.10 -30.37
N ASP A 541 -31.43 37.66 -31.12
CA ASP A 541 -31.43 38.97 -31.79
C ASP A 541 -30.91 40.25 -31.09
N GLU A 542 -29.82 40.72 -31.70
CA GLU A 542 -29.52 42.08 -32.16
C GLU A 542 -29.60 43.28 -31.18
N LEU A 543 -28.41 43.76 -30.79
CA LEU A 543 -27.88 45.08 -31.20
C LEU A 543 -26.35 45.14 -31.04
#